data_AF-A0A7W6L5N8-F1
#
_entry.id   AF-A0A7W6L5N8-F1
#
_cell.length_a   1.000
_cell.length_b   1.000
_cell.length_c   1.000
_cell.angle_alpha   90.00
_cell.angle_beta   90.00
_cell.angle_gamma   90.00
#
_symmetry.space_group_name_H-M   'P 1'
#
loop_
_entity.id
_entity.type
_entity.pdbx_description
1 polymer ?
#
loop_
_entity_poly.entity_id
_entity_poly.type
_entity_poly.pdbx_seq_one_letter_code
_entity_poly.pdbx_strand_id
1 'polypeptide(L)'
;MDDHDKRYTVTVYVAAAGTPPLITGGNSMAGHMYYTVSDGKEINSYGFAPSEHGESSGPGKVFKDDVRNYKDPYYSRTMEIDQSQYEKLKEFGKSPAKHGFDME
;
A
#
# COMPACT_ATOMS: atom_id res chain seq x y z
N MET A 1 17.91 13.84 21.31
CA MET A 1 16.51 13.79 20.87
C MET A 1 16.15 12.33 20.92
N ASP A 2 15.49 11.92 21.99
CA ASP A 2 15.15 10.52 22.23
C ASP A 2 14.22 9.99 21.13
N ASP A 3 14.51 8.79 20.64
CA ASP A 3 13.72 8.07 19.64
C ASP A 3 12.33 7.66 20.17
N HIS A 4 12.07 7.89 21.47
CA HIS A 4 10.84 7.58 22.18
C HIS A 4 9.59 8.38 21.75
N ASP A 5 9.72 9.44 20.95
CA ASP A 5 8.58 10.24 20.46
C ASP A 5 8.09 9.83 19.07
N LYS A 6 8.83 8.97 18.35
CA LYS A 6 8.40 8.49 17.04
C LYS A 6 7.50 7.27 17.20
N ARG A 7 6.21 7.45 16.88
CA ARG A 7 5.26 6.34 16.74
C ARG A 7 5.22 5.86 15.31
N TYR A 8 5.76 4.68 15.09
CA TYR A 8 5.70 4.02 13.80
C TYR A 8 4.42 3.20 13.69
N THR A 9 3.73 3.32 12.55
CA THR A 9 2.49 2.58 12.28
C THR A 9 2.49 2.00 10.87
N VAL A 10 1.75 0.91 10.73
CA VAL A 10 1.28 0.43 9.43
C VAL A 10 -0.25 0.46 9.43
N THR A 11 -0.85 0.90 8.33
CA THR A 11 -2.28 0.73 8.07
C THR A 11 -2.45 -0.14 6.84
N VAL A 12 -3.16 -1.25 6.98
CA VAL A 12 -3.51 -2.13 5.86
C VAL A 12 -4.93 -1.81 5.43
N TYR A 13 -5.14 -1.70 4.12
CA TYR A 13 -6.42 -1.39 3.49
C TYR A 13 -6.85 -2.53 2.58
N VAL A 14 -8.14 -2.82 2.60
CA VAL A 14 -8.77 -3.78 1.69
C VAL A 14 -9.96 -3.10 1.03
N ALA A 15 -9.92 -2.99 -0.29
CA ALA A 15 -11.06 -2.61 -1.12
C ALA A 15 -11.74 -3.90 -1.60
N ALA A 16 -13.04 -4.03 -1.33
CA ALA A 16 -13.83 -5.15 -1.85
C ALA A 16 -14.02 -5.01 -3.37
N ALA A 17 -14.30 -6.13 -4.06
CA ALA A 17 -14.75 -6.08 -5.44
C ALA A 17 -15.98 -5.15 -5.58
N GLY A 18 -15.99 -4.34 -6.63
CA GLY A 18 -17.02 -3.31 -6.83
C GLY A 18 -16.77 -2.01 -6.07
N THR A 19 -15.74 -1.91 -5.23
CA THR A 19 -15.33 -0.61 -4.65
C THR A 19 -14.83 0.29 -5.78
N PRO A 20 -15.42 1.49 -5.99
CA PRO A 20 -15.04 2.38 -7.07
C PRO A 20 -13.70 3.09 -6.76
N PRO A 21 -12.61 2.88 -7.52
CA PRO A 21 -11.49 3.81 -7.54
C PRO A 21 -11.93 5.19 -8.06
N LEU A 22 -11.61 6.24 -7.32
CA LEU A 22 -12.25 7.55 -7.50
C LEU A 22 -11.62 8.49 -8.53
N ILE A 23 -10.48 8.13 -9.15
CA ILE A 23 -9.70 9.11 -9.93
C ILE A 23 -9.55 8.76 -11.41
N THR A 24 -9.52 7.47 -11.78
CA THR A 24 -9.33 7.06 -13.20
C THR A 24 -10.58 6.50 -13.87
N GLY A 25 -11.67 6.31 -13.12
CA GLY A 25 -12.85 5.57 -13.60
C GLY A 25 -12.60 4.06 -13.65
N GLY A 26 -13.69 3.29 -13.56
CA GLY A 26 -13.68 1.83 -13.41
C GLY A 26 -14.06 1.36 -12.00
N ASN A 27 -14.46 0.09 -11.87
CA ASN A 27 -14.65 -0.58 -10.57
C ASN A 27 -13.47 -1.53 -10.35
N SER A 28 -13.00 -1.69 -9.11
CA SER A 28 -12.07 -2.79 -8.82
C SER A 28 -12.82 -4.12 -9.02
N MET A 29 -12.51 -4.86 -10.09
CA MET A 29 -13.26 -6.10 -10.41
C MET A 29 -13.00 -7.21 -9.40
N ALA A 30 -11.75 -7.32 -8.91
CA ALA A 30 -11.35 -8.36 -7.96
C ALA A 30 -11.25 -7.86 -6.51
N GLY A 31 -11.27 -6.53 -6.30
CA GLY A 31 -10.82 -5.92 -5.05
C GLY A 31 -9.35 -5.50 -5.13
N HIS A 32 -8.85 -4.88 -4.07
CA HIS A 32 -7.46 -4.42 -4.00
C HIS A 32 -6.97 -4.40 -2.56
N MET A 33 -5.68 -4.68 -2.36
CA MET A 33 -5.03 -4.50 -1.07
C MET A 33 -3.80 -3.61 -1.22
N TYR A 34 -3.64 -2.71 -0.26
CA TYR A 34 -2.50 -1.82 -0.18
C TYR A 34 -2.26 -1.46 1.29
N TYR A 35 -1.10 -0.89 1.59
CA TYR A 35 -0.80 -0.44 2.94
C TYR A 35 -0.10 0.92 2.93
N THR A 36 -0.18 1.61 4.06
CA THR A 36 0.63 2.79 4.34
C THR A 36 1.50 2.55 5.55
N VAL A 37 2.70 3.12 5.55
CA VAL A 37 3.54 3.22 6.75
C VAL A 37 3.73 4.69 7.14
N SER A 38 3.73 4.96 8.44
CA SER A 38 3.95 6.30 8.99
C SER A 38 4.93 6.29 10.15
N ASP A 39 5.74 7.33 10.26
CA ASP A 39 6.61 7.62 11.41
C ASP A 39 6.05 8.72 12.33
N GLY A 40 4.77 9.05 12.17
CA GLY A 40 4.08 10.14 12.86
C GLY A 40 4.19 11.51 12.16
N LYS A 41 5.01 11.63 11.10
CA LYS A 41 5.13 12.87 10.30
C LYS A 41 4.85 12.63 8.83
N GLU A 42 5.45 11.59 8.27
CA GLU A 42 5.27 11.19 6.88
C GLU A 42 4.33 9.99 6.79
N ILE A 43 3.61 9.89 5.67
CA ILE A 43 2.81 8.72 5.33
C ILE A 43 3.22 8.29 3.92
N ASN A 44 3.67 7.04 3.79
CA ASN A 44 4.07 6.44 2.52
C ASN A 44 3.07 5.34 2.17
N SER A 45 2.45 5.39 0.99
CA SER A 45 1.51 4.37 0.49
C SER A 45 2.21 3.42 -0.47
N TYR A 46 1.83 2.15 -0.41
CA TYR A 46 2.33 1.09 -1.28
C TYR A 46 1.20 0.09 -1.56
N GLY A 47 0.79 0.02 -2.82
CA GLY A 47 -0.05 -1.07 -3.32
C GLY A 47 0.57 -1.74 -4.54
N PHE A 48 0.17 -2.98 -4.77
CA PHE A 48 0.74 -3.84 -5.80
C PHE A 48 -0.39 -4.27 -6.73
N ALA A 49 -0.28 -3.92 -8.00
CA ALA A 49 -1.24 -4.30 -9.02
C ALA A 49 -0.51 -4.50 -10.35
N PRO A 50 -1.12 -5.17 -11.34
CA PRO A 50 -0.58 -5.23 -12.69
C PRO A 50 -0.28 -3.83 -13.24
N SER A 51 0.81 -3.73 -14.02
CA SER A 51 1.24 -2.49 -14.66
C SER A 51 0.19 -1.96 -15.64
N GLU A 52 -0.49 -2.87 -16.31
CA GLU A 52 -1.59 -2.58 -17.24
C GLU A 52 -2.94 -2.69 -16.53
N HIS A 53 -3.78 -1.67 -16.73
CA HIS A 53 -5.08 -1.62 -16.07
C HIS A 53 -6.04 -2.65 -16.67
N GLY A 54 -6.70 -3.42 -15.80
CA GLY A 54 -7.69 -4.43 -16.19
C GLY A 54 -7.10 -5.84 -16.39
N GLU A 55 -5.78 -5.97 -16.35
CA GLU A 55 -5.15 -7.29 -16.37
C GLU A 55 -5.25 -7.98 -15.01
N SER A 56 -5.32 -9.32 -15.03
CA SER A 56 -5.33 -10.16 -13.82
C SER A 56 -3.96 -10.83 -13.56
N SER A 57 -3.01 -10.68 -14.48
CA SER A 57 -1.69 -11.31 -14.48
C SER A 57 -0.74 -10.50 -15.35
N GLY A 58 0.58 -10.68 -15.20
CA GLY A 58 1.61 -9.94 -15.95
C GLY A 58 2.50 -9.08 -15.05
N PRO A 59 3.34 -8.20 -15.61
CA PRO A 59 4.27 -7.39 -14.85
C PRO A 59 3.59 -6.57 -13.75
N GLY A 60 4.05 -6.73 -12.52
CA GLY A 60 3.56 -5.93 -11.39
C GLY A 60 4.03 -4.47 -11.45
N LYS A 61 3.36 -3.61 -10.70
CA LYS A 61 3.84 -2.25 -10.39
C LYS A 61 3.47 -1.86 -8.97
N VAL A 62 4.35 -1.11 -8.33
CA VAL A 62 4.04 -0.43 -7.09
C VAL A 62 3.35 0.90 -7.36
N PHE A 63 2.17 1.07 -6.79
CA PHE A 63 1.42 2.34 -6.76
C PHE A 63 1.61 3.03 -5.41
N LYS A 64 1.91 4.34 -5.45
CA LYS A 64 2.26 5.15 -4.26
C LYS A 64 1.15 6.10 -3.83
N ASP A 65 0.01 6.00 -4.48
CA ASP A 65 -1.10 6.93 -4.41
C ASP A 65 -2.44 6.22 -4.14
N ASP A 66 -2.43 4.90 -3.89
CA ASP A 66 -3.64 4.12 -3.60
C ASP A 66 -4.47 4.67 -2.44
N VAL A 67 -3.82 5.15 -1.37
CA VAL A 67 -4.53 5.81 -0.24
C VAL A 67 -5.28 7.09 -0.66
N ARG A 68 -4.91 7.71 -1.78
CA ARG A 68 -5.63 8.87 -2.34
C ARG A 68 -6.67 8.44 -3.38
N ASN A 69 -6.43 7.32 -4.06
CA ASN A 69 -7.28 6.82 -5.15
C ASN A 69 -8.49 6.03 -4.63
N TYR A 70 -8.39 5.38 -3.47
CA TYR A 70 -9.48 4.68 -2.79
C TYR A 70 -9.95 5.50 -1.58
N LYS A 71 -11.05 6.26 -1.69
CA LYS A 71 -11.54 7.09 -0.57
C LYS A 71 -12.25 6.30 0.53
N ASP A 72 -12.87 5.17 0.20
CA ASP A 72 -13.64 4.35 1.13
C ASP A 72 -13.25 2.86 1.00
N PRO A 73 -12.06 2.46 1.49
CA PRO A 73 -11.72 1.04 1.54
C PRO A 73 -12.71 0.32 2.46
N TYR A 74 -13.15 -0.88 2.04
CA TYR A 74 -14.09 -1.71 2.79
C TYR A 74 -13.59 -2.01 4.21
N TYR A 75 -12.28 -2.17 4.36
CA TYR A 75 -11.63 -2.39 5.64
C TYR A 75 -10.32 -1.62 5.71
N SER A 76 -10.03 -1.07 6.88
CA SER A 76 -8.71 -0.56 7.22
C SER A 76 -8.38 -0.87 8.67
N ARG A 77 -7.12 -1.22 8.94
CA ARG A 77 -6.63 -1.39 10.32
C ARG A 77 -5.23 -0.81 10.47
N THR A 78 -5.10 0.08 11.45
CA THR A 78 -3.82 0.64 11.89
C THR A 78 -3.26 -0.19 13.04
N MET A 79 -1.96 -0.47 12.98
CA MET A 79 -1.21 -1.19 14.01
C MET A 79 0.08 -0.42 14.29
N GLU A 80 0.44 -0.29 15.56
CA GLU A 80 1.77 0.19 15.95
C GLU A 80 2.81 -0.90 15.65
N ILE A 81 3.97 -0.45 15.16
CA ILE A 81 5.09 -1.30 14.78
C ILE A 81 6.38 -0.71 15.33
N ASP A 82 7.44 -1.51 15.39
CA ASP A 82 8.76 -0.99 15.71
C ASP A 82 9.43 -0.32 14.48
N GLN A 83 10.50 0.44 14.73
CA GLN A 83 11.25 1.12 13.68
C GLN A 83 11.81 0.14 12.63
N SER A 84 12.27 -1.04 13.05
CA SER A 84 12.86 -2.02 12.14
C SER A 84 11.82 -2.59 11.17
N GLN A 85 10.58 -2.77 11.64
CA GLN A 85 9.43 -3.17 10.84
C GLN A 85 9.03 -2.04 9.87
N TYR A 86 9.00 -0.79 10.33
CA TYR A 86 8.74 0.37 9.48
C TYR A 86 9.73 0.46 8.32
N GLU A 87 11.03 0.38 8.60
CA GLU A 87 12.06 0.48 7.56
C GLU A 87 11.99 -0.70 6.58
N LYS A 88 11.76 -1.93 7.06
CA LYS A 88 11.59 -3.10 6.19
C LYS A 88 10.37 -2.97 5.28
N LEU A 89 9.24 -2.53 5.80
CA LEU A 89 8.03 -2.30 4.99
C LEU A 89 8.26 -1.16 3.97
N LYS A 90 8.92 -0.08 4.38
CA LYS A 90 9.29 1.04 3.51
C LYS A 90 10.25 0.62 2.40
N GLU A 91 11.22 -0.24 2.71
CA GLU A 91 12.16 -0.82 1.74
C GLU A 91 11.43 -1.75 0.77
N PHE A 92 10.63 -2.68 1.29
CA PHE A 92 9.84 -3.61 0.49
C PHE A 92 8.91 -2.87 -0.47
N GLY A 93 8.17 -1.86 0.01
CA GLY A 93 7.31 -1.03 -0.82
C GLY A 93 8.08 -0.22 -1.87
N LYS A 94 9.36 0.12 -1.66
CA LYS A 94 10.18 0.83 -2.66
C LYS A 94 10.88 -0.09 -3.66
N SER A 95 11.20 -1.32 -3.26
CA SER A 95 12.08 -2.22 -4.02
C SER A 95 11.71 -3.69 -3.78
N PRO A 96 10.48 -4.11 -4.11
CA PRO A 96 9.99 -5.46 -3.83
C PRO A 96 10.83 -6.56 -4.50
N ALA A 97 11.39 -6.29 -5.68
CA ALA A 97 12.29 -7.20 -6.40
C ALA A 97 13.51 -7.63 -5.58
N LYS A 98 14.06 -6.75 -4.73
CA LYS A 98 15.18 -7.10 -3.83
C LYS A 98 14.82 -8.17 -2.79
N HIS A 99 13.53 -8.42 -2.60
CA HIS A 99 12.99 -9.38 -1.65
C HIS A 99 12.33 -10.58 -2.36
N GLY A 100 12.60 -10.79 -3.65
CA GLY A 100 12.06 -11.91 -4.44
C GLY A 100 10.63 -11.72 -4.91
N PHE A 101 10.07 -10.51 -4.80
CA PHE A 101 8.80 -10.12 -5.41
C PHE A 101 9.11 -9.35 -6.69
N ASP A 102 9.61 -10.09 -7.67
CA ASP A 102 9.87 -9.53 -9.01
C ASP A 102 8.57 -9.30 -9.75
N MET A 103 8.55 -8.22 -10.51
CA MET A 103 7.40 -7.73 -11.23
C MET A 103 7.42 -8.26 -12.69
N GLU A 104 7.75 -9.55 -12.83
CA GLU A 104 8.41 -10.22 -13.99
C GLU A 104 9.93 -10.07 -14.06
#